data_AF-A0A9P3M030-F1
#
_entry.id   AF-A0A9P3M030-F1
#
_cell.length_a   1.000
_cell.length_b   1.000
_cell.length_c   1.000
_cell.angle_alpha   90.00
_cell.angle_beta   90.00
_cell.angle_gamma   90.00
#
_symmetry.space_group_name_H-M   'P 1'
#
loop_
_entity.id
_entity.type
_entity.pdbx_description
1 polymer ?
#
loop_
_entity_poly.entity_id
_entity_poly.type
_entity_poly.pdbx_seq_one_letter_code
_entity_poly.pdbx_strand_id
1 'polypeptide(L)'
;MTATTFTNNSLPSPASSITTLDLTLLFTPIPSGPLSAEGRAQLQEELDQIRKSSAESQNAYNVAHASIPAYQELVLTTHAQVAVAKQALLRAKGITSTGSSSASMVSSATTSNASSPPSPSSPLNNHMHQQQHEILIEVVDAHERDLHRLEQEHVDLGLKLSQVLRDKAEAEETKKRLNDYILRAKTRIRDIESKLSE
;
A
#
# COMPACT_ATOMS: atom_id res chain seq x y z
N MET A 1 -8.91 -15.48 19.81
CA MET A 1 -8.80 -14.74 18.53
C MET A 1 -9.26 -13.32 18.81
N THR A 2 -8.33 -12.37 18.88
CA THR A 2 -8.63 -10.96 19.17
C THR A 2 -8.90 -10.22 17.87
N ALA A 3 -10.16 -9.86 17.63
CA ALA A 3 -10.56 -8.97 16.56
C ALA A 3 -10.09 -7.55 16.90
N THR A 4 -9.06 -7.06 16.22
CA THR A 4 -8.67 -5.65 16.27
C THR A 4 -9.48 -4.89 15.22
N THR A 5 -10.51 -4.22 15.70
CA THR A 5 -11.35 -3.26 14.98
C THR A 5 -10.48 -2.14 14.39
N PHE A 6 -10.61 -1.90 13.09
CA PHE A 6 -9.97 -0.78 12.41
C PHE A 6 -10.62 0.53 12.87
N THR A 7 -9.91 1.31 13.69
CA THR A 7 -10.15 2.74 13.83
C THR A 7 -9.77 3.40 12.51
N ASN A 8 -10.81 3.91 11.83
CA ASN A 8 -10.76 4.74 10.66
C ASN A 8 -10.04 6.06 10.99
N ASN A 9 -8.71 6.02 11.10
CA ASN A 9 -7.90 7.23 11.07
C ASN A 9 -7.97 7.74 9.64
N SER A 10 -8.80 8.76 9.45
CA SER A 10 -8.88 9.55 8.23
C SER A 10 -7.46 9.95 7.84
N LEU A 11 -6.91 9.27 6.84
CA LEU A 11 -5.70 9.77 6.20
C LEU A 11 -6.02 11.20 5.76
N PRO A 12 -5.11 12.17 5.94
CA PRO A 12 -5.22 13.41 5.21
C PRO A 12 -5.23 13.01 3.74
N SER A 13 -6.39 13.10 3.07
CA SER A 13 -6.47 12.98 1.63
C SER A 13 -5.36 13.87 1.07
N PRO A 14 -4.51 13.35 0.17
CA PRO A 14 -3.58 14.22 -0.54
C PRO A 14 -4.45 15.31 -1.15
N ALA A 15 -4.22 16.53 -0.69
CA ALA A 15 -5.06 17.67 -0.97
C ALA A 15 -5.44 17.65 -2.44
N SER A 16 -6.73 17.42 -2.69
CA SER A 16 -7.29 17.55 -4.01
C SER A 16 -6.93 18.94 -4.53
N SER A 17 -6.44 18.98 -5.76
CA SER A 17 -6.15 20.22 -6.49
C SER A 17 -4.86 20.93 -6.07
N ILE A 18 -3.71 20.27 -6.15
CA ILE A 18 -2.51 21.01 -6.57
C ILE A 18 -2.74 21.26 -8.05
N THR A 19 -3.38 22.39 -8.37
CA THR A 19 -3.37 22.97 -9.72
C THR A 19 -1.95 22.84 -10.23
N THR A 20 -1.82 22.02 -11.27
CA THR A 20 -0.63 21.83 -12.09
C THR A 20 0.15 23.12 -12.15
N LEU A 21 1.25 23.17 -11.39
CA LEU A 21 2.26 24.21 -11.48
C LEU A 21 2.94 24.04 -12.85
N ASP A 22 2.25 24.48 -13.91
CA ASP A 22 2.83 24.73 -15.22
C ASP A 22 3.70 25.98 -15.11
N LEU A 23 4.85 25.79 -14.47
CA LEU A 23 5.69 26.86 -13.92
C LEU A 23 6.93 27.15 -14.76
N THR A 24 7.08 26.44 -15.88
CA THR A 24 8.14 26.69 -16.85
C THR A 24 7.95 27.97 -17.67
N LEU A 25 6.80 28.65 -17.54
CA LEU A 25 6.43 29.82 -18.33
C LEU A 25 6.30 31.14 -17.55
N LEU A 26 6.57 31.16 -16.24
CA LEU A 26 6.14 32.26 -15.36
C LEU A 26 7.18 33.35 -15.04
N PHE A 27 8.43 33.23 -15.48
CA PHE A 27 9.44 34.26 -15.19
C PHE A 27 9.76 35.09 -16.43
N THR A 28 9.58 36.41 -16.31
CA THR A 28 9.99 37.33 -17.36
C THR A 28 11.53 37.42 -17.41
N PRO A 29 12.16 37.57 -18.59
CA PRO A 29 13.59 37.80 -18.64
C PRO A 29 13.96 39.11 -17.90
N ILE A 30 15.04 39.11 -17.12
CA ILE A 30 15.49 40.33 -16.42
C ILE A 30 15.93 41.35 -17.48
N PRO A 31 15.40 42.59 -17.46
CA PRO A 31 15.76 43.59 -18.44
C PRO A 31 17.25 43.98 -18.32
N SER A 32 17.94 43.96 -19.47
CA SER A 32 19.34 44.40 -19.59
C SER A 32 19.43 45.93 -19.63
N GLY A 33 20.31 46.53 -18.83
CA GLY A 33 20.53 47.99 -18.80
C GLY A 33 19.98 48.69 -17.55
N PRO A 34 20.01 50.04 -17.49
CA PRO A 34 19.49 50.80 -16.36
C PRO A 34 17.96 50.67 -16.27
N LEU A 35 17.46 50.39 -15.08
CA LEU A 35 16.03 50.16 -14.84
C LEU A 35 15.22 51.45 -14.95
N SER A 36 14.26 51.49 -15.87
CA SER A 36 13.19 52.49 -15.90
C SER A 36 12.31 52.37 -14.65
N ALA A 37 11.67 53.47 -14.22
CA ALA A 37 10.75 53.48 -13.08
C ALA A 37 9.62 52.44 -13.22
N GLU A 38 9.11 52.27 -14.44
CA GLU A 38 8.12 51.25 -14.79
C GLU A 38 8.68 49.82 -14.66
N GLY A 39 9.91 49.60 -15.14
CA GLY A 39 10.59 48.30 -15.00
C GLY A 39 10.90 47.95 -13.54
N ARG A 40 11.17 48.95 -12.68
CA ARG A 40 11.31 48.75 -11.23
C ARG A 40 9.99 48.31 -10.60
N ALA A 41 8.87 48.94 -10.97
CA ALA A 41 7.55 48.59 -10.45
C ALA A 41 7.15 47.16 -10.86
N GLN A 42 7.39 46.77 -12.12
CA GLN A 42 7.09 45.42 -12.62
C GLN A 42 7.95 44.35 -11.93
N LEU A 43 9.24 44.60 -11.74
CA LEU A 43 10.12 43.67 -11.01
C LEU A 43 9.75 43.55 -9.54
N GLN A 44 9.29 44.64 -8.91
CA GLN A 44 8.80 44.62 -7.54
C GLN A 44 7.52 43.77 -7.41
N GLU A 45 6.57 43.94 -8.33
CA GLU A 45 5.34 43.14 -8.38
C GLU A 45 5.66 41.65 -8.59
N GLU A 46 6.55 41.33 -9.54
CA GLU A 46 7.00 39.95 -9.77
C GLU A 46 7.65 39.37 -8.51
N LEU A 47 8.53 40.11 -7.85
CA LEU A 47 9.20 39.67 -6.62
C LEU A 47 8.22 39.37 -5.49
N ASP A 48 7.19 40.20 -5.31
CA ASP A 48 6.14 39.96 -4.31
C ASP A 48 5.29 38.74 -4.67
N GLN A 49 4.97 38.54 -5.96
CA GLN A 49 4.28 37.34 -6.45
C GLN A 49 5.11 36.07 -6.21
N ILE A 50 6.42 36.11 -6.49
CA ILE A 50 7.34 34.98 -6.28
C ILE A 50 7.47 34.66 -4.79
N ARG A 51 7.57 35.66 -3.92
CA ARG A 51 7.62 35.43 -2.47
C ARG A 51 6.35 34.76 -1.96
N LYS A 52 5.18 35.21 -2.41
CA LYS A 52 3.89 34.62 -2.05
C LYS A 52 3.80 33.15 -2.50
N SER A 53 4.02 32.89 -3.78
CA SER A 53 3.94 31.54 -4.36
C SER A 53 5.02 30.59 -3.83
N SER A 54 6.22 31.10 -3.52
CA SER A 54 7.29 30.34 -2.86
C SER A 54 6.91 29.96 -1.43
N ALA A 55 6.27 30.86 -0.67
CA ALA A 55 5.78 30.56 0.68
C ALA A 55 4.68 29.50 0.67
N GLU A 56 3.73 29.59 -0.27
CA GLU A 56 2.69 28.57 -0.47
C GLU A 56 3.32 27.20 -0.82
N SER A 57 4.31 27.19 -1.72
CA SER A 57 5.02 25.98 -2.10
C SER A 57 5.87 25.39 -0.97
N GLN A 58 6.46 26.23 -0.12
CA GLN A 58 7.19 25.79 1.08
C GLN A 58 6.23 25.15 2.09
N ASN A 59 5.03 25.70 2.25
CA ASN A 59 4.01 25.09 3.10
C ASN A 59 3.57 23.73 2.54
N ALA A 60 3.28 23.64 1.25
CA ALA A 60 2.95 22.38 0.59
C ALA A 60 4.09 21.34 0.69
N TYR A 61 5.34 21.79 0.57
CA TYR A 61 6.52 20.95 0.75
C TYR A 61 6.58 20.37 2.16
N ASN A 62 6.35 21.19 3.18
CA ASN A 62 6.36 20.76 4.57
C ASN A 62 5.26 19.72 4.83
N VAL A 63 4.06 19.93 4.29
CA VAL A 63 2.94 18.98 4.39
C VAL A 63 3.29 17.65 3.72
N ALA A 64 3.79 17.68 2.47
CA ALA A 64 4.20 16.48 1.75
C ALA A 64 5.36 15.75 2.45
N HIS A 65 6.30 16.50 3.03
CA HIS A 65 7.41 15.92 3.77
C HIS A 65 6.94 15.23 5.05
N ALA A 66 6.01 15.84 5.78
CA ALA A 66 5.45 15.30 7.00
C ALA A 66 4.55 14.07 6.79
N SER A 67 3.98 13.89 5.59
CA SER A 67 3.13 12.73 5.27
C SER A 67 3.91 11.45 4.89
N ILE A 68 5.15 11.58 4.40
CA ILE A 68 5.98 10.43 3.98
C ILE A 68 6.18 9.39 5.09
N PRO A 69 6.49 9.75 6.36
CA PRO A 69 6.61 8.77 7.43
C PRO A 69 5.34 7.95 7.66
N ALA A 70 4.15 8.58 7.58
CA ALA A 70 2.89 7.88 7.71
C ALA A 70 2.68 6.85 6.58
N TYR A 71 3.05 7.20 5.34
CA TYR A 71 3.03 6.24 4.23
C TYR A 71 4.02 5.10 4.43
N GLN A 72 5.21 5.37 4.97
CA GLN A 72 6.20 4.31 5.29
C GLN A 72 5.64 3.31 6.31
N GLU A 73 5.01 3.80 7.38
CA GLU A 73 4.37 2.94 8.38
C GLU A 73 3.21 2.13 7.78
N LEU A 74 2.41 2.75 6.91
CA LEU A 74 1.30 2.08 6.25
C LEU A 74 1.77 0.98 5.29
N VAL A 75 2.86 1.21 4.54
CA VAL A 75 3.49 0.17 3.70
C VAL A 75 3.94 -1.00 4.56
N LEU A 76 4.66 -0.75 5.65
CA LEU A 76 5.17 -1.80 6.54
C LEU A 76 4.04 -2.63 7.16
N THR A 77 3.01 -1.95 7.66
CA THR A 77 1.85 -2.60 8.28
C THR A 77 1.08 -3.44 7.28
N THR A 78 0.81 -2.89 6.09
CA THR A 78 0.06 -3.61 5.05
C THR A 78 0.88 -4.78 4.50
N HIS A 79 2.19 -4.63 4.33
CA HIS A 79 3.08 -5.72 3.94
C HIS A 79 3.09 -6.86 4.97
N ALA A 80 3.13 -6.54 6.27
CA ALA A 80 3.02 -7.54 7.32
C ALA A 80 1.69 -8.30 7.26
N GLN A 81 0.57 -7.60 7.01
CA GLN A 81 -0.74 -8.22 6.84
C GLN A 81 -0.79 -9.15 5.62
N VAL A 82 -0.25 -8.72 4.48
CA VAL A 82 -0.14 -9.55 3.27
C VAL A 82 0.66 -10.83 3.55
N ALA A 83 1.77 -10.71 4.29
CA ALA A 83 2.60 -11.86 4.65
C ALA A 83 1.87 -12.84 5.58
N VAL A 84 1.14 -12.34 6.58
CA VAL A 84 0.32 -13.16 7.48
C VAL A 84 -0.81 -13.85 6.71
N ALA A 85 -1.54 -13.13 5.86
CA ALA A 85 -2.60 -13.69 5.03
C ALA A 85 -2.06 -14.78 4.10
N LYS A 86 -0.90 -14.57 3.48
CA LYS A 86 -0.22 -15.57 2.66
C LYS A 86 0.15 -16.82 3.46
N GLN A 87 0.67 -16.66 4.67
CA GLN A 87 1.02 -17.80 5.53
C GLN A 87 -0.23 -18.57 5.96
N ALA A 88 -1.32 -17.87 6.29
CA ALA A 88 -2.60 -18.49 6.63
C ALA A 88 -3.17 -19.25 5.43
N LEU A 89 -3.09 -18.70 4.22
CA LEU A 89 -3.48 -19.36 2.97
C LEU A 89 -2.66 -20.63 2.70
N LEU A 90 -1.34 -20.57 2.86
CA LEU A 90 -0.49 -21.75 2.69
C LEU A 90 -0.82 -22.85 3.70
N ARG A 91 -1.10 -22.49 4.96
CA ARG A 91 -1.55 -23.44 5.98
C ARG A 91 -2.92 -24.04 5.64
N ALA A 92 -3.88 -23.21 5.21
CA ALA A 92 -5.21 -23.66 4.81
C ALA A 92 -5.15 -24.60 3.60
N LYS A 93 -4.25 -24.35 2.64
CA LYS A 93 -3.99 -25.25 1.51
C LYS A 93 -3.23 -26.53 1.86
N GLY A 94 -2.84 -26.73 3.13
CA GLY A 94 -1.98 -27.84 3.53
C GLY A 94 -0.55 -27.76 2.97
N ILE A 95 -0.15 -26.63 2.40
CA ILE A 95 1.19 -26.37 1.85
C ILE A 95 2.03 -25.76 2.98
N THR A 96 2.35 -26.54 4.01
CA THR A 96 3.28 -26.08 5.04
C THR A 96 4.72 -26.20 4.52
N SER A 97 5.34 -25.06 4.23
CA SER A 97 6.80 -24.99 4.14
C SER A 97 7.35 -25.12 5.57
N THR A 98 7.63 -26.34 6.00
CA THR A 98 8.38 -26.60 7.23
C THR A 98 9.17 -27.88 7.02
N GLY A 99 10.42 -27.71 6.62
CA GLY A 99 11.45 -28.66 7.04
C GLY A 99 11.46 -28.63 8.56
N SER A 100 11.03 -29.74 9.16
CA SER A 100 11.37 -30.23 10.50
C SER A 100 10.36 -31.32 10.87
N SER A 101 10.84 -32.55 10.72
CA SER A 101 10.47 -33.77 11.44
C SER A 101 9.41 -33.61 12.55
N SER A 102 8.24 -34.23 12.37
CA SER A 102 7.58 -35.03 13.40
C SER A 102 6.51 -35.91 12.78
N ALA A 103 6.73 -37.21 12.95
CA ALA A 103 5.89 -38.28 12.49
C ALA A 103 4.59 -38.38 13.30
N SER A 104 3.52 -38.79 12.62
CA SER A 104 2.51 -39.71 13.16
C SER A 104 1.77 -40.33 11.98
N MET A 105 2.27 -41.46 11.47
CA MET A 105 1.70 -42.80 11.69
C MET A 105 0.41 -43.05 10.88
N VAL A 106 0.59 -43.52 9.64
CA VAL A 106 -0.22 -44.64 9.12
C VAL A 106 0.70 -45.46 8.20
N SER A 107 1.18 -46.56 8.74
CA SER A 107 1.84 -47.62 7.97
C SER A 107 1.29 -48.92 8.49
N SER A 108 0.46 -49.56 7.68
CA SER A 108 0.18 -51.00 7.75
C SER A 108 -0.39 -51.41 6.39
N ALA A 109 0.49 -51.49 5.41
CA ALA A 109 0.29 -52.33 4.24
C ALA A 109 1.03 -53.65 4.53
N THR A 110 0.27 -54.71 4.79
CA THR A 110 0.79 -56.09 4.78
C THR A 110 -0.05 -56.89 3.80
N THR A 111 0.62 -57.40 2.77
CA THR A 111 0.07 -58.25 1.72
C THR A 111 0.23 -59.73 2.07
N SER A 112 -0.83 -60.52 1.80
CA SER A 112 -0.88 -61.98 1.55
C SER A 112 -0.67 -62.90 2.77
N ASN A 113 -1.44 -63.98 3.04
CA ASN A 113 -1.96 -65.03 2.15
C ASN A 113 -2.98 -65.99 2.88
N ALA A 114 -3.86 -66.65 2.10
CA ALA A 114 -4.53 -67.97 2.30
C ALA A 114 -5.82 -68.19 3.17
N SER A 115 -6.91 -68.52 2.46
CA SER A 115 -7.91 -69.62 2.63
C SER A 115 -9.00 -69.65 3.76
N SER A 116 -10.27 -69.39 3.34
CA SER A 116 -11.64 -69.94 3.63
C SER A 116 -12.04 -70.59 5.00
N PRO A 117 -13.36 -70.66 5.40
CA PRO A 117 -14.63 -70.39 4.68
C PRO A 117 -15.62 -69.42 5.40
N PRO A 118 -16.80 -69.09 4.81
CA PRO A 118 -17.70 -68.03 5.27
C PRO A 118 -18.94 -68.53 6.04
N SER A 119 -19.55 -67.67 6.89
CA SER A 119 -21.00 -67.48 7.16
C SER A 119 -21.26 -66.96 8.60
N PRO A 120 -22.42 -66.36 8.91
CA PRO A 120 -23.28 -65.49 8.13
C PRO A 120 -23.64 -64.17 8.85
N SER A 121 -24.27 -63.28 8.10
CA SER A 121 -24.70 -61.92 8.41
C SER A 121 -25.49 -61.72 9.71
N SER A 122 -25.28 -60.56 10.34
CA SER A 122 -26.33 -59.85 11.10
C SER A 122 -26.15 -58.33 10.98
N PRO A 123 -27.25 -57.58 11.05
CA PRO A 123 -27.49 -56.39 10.25
C PRO A 123 -27.15 -55.09 11.00
N LEU A 124 -27.31 -53.96 10.30
CA LEU A 124 -27.18 -52.58 10.81
C LEU A 124 -25.74 -52.09 11.07
N ASN A 125 -25.08 -51.57 10.03
CA ASN A 125 -24.35 -50.31 10.22
C ASN A 125 -24.16 -49.45 8.96
N ASN A 126 -25.11 -49.47 8.02
CA ASN A 126 -25.06 -48.54 6.88
C ASN A 126 -25.44 -47.10 7.27
N HIS A 127 -26.00 -46.87 8.46
CA HIS A 127 -26.45 -45.55 8.89
C HIS A 127 -25.32 -44.70 9.51
N MET A 128 -24.31 -45.31 10.14
CA MET A 128 -23.15 -44.61 10.69
C MET A 128 -22.18 -44.09 9.60
N HIS A 129 -22.03 -44.81 8.49
CA HIS A 129 -21.17 -44.37 7.38
C HIS A 129 -21.81 -43.24 6.57
N GLN A 130 -23.14 -43.18 6.48
CA GLN A 130 -23.83 -42.12 5.76
C GLN A 130 -23.77 -40.79 6.53
N GLN A 131 -23.95 -40.80 7.85
CA GLN A 131 -23.77 -39.62 8.71
C GLN A 131 -22.33 -39.12 8.73
N GLN A 132 -21.34 -40.02 8.77
CA GLN A 132 -19.93 -39.61 8.69
C GLN A 132 -19.58 -39.01 7.32
N HIS A 133 -20.17 -39.50 6.22
CA HIS A 133 -19.96 -38.90 4.90
C HIS A 133 -20.62 -37.53 4.76
N GLU A 134 -21.82 -37.35 5.31
CA GLU A 134 -22.54 -36.07 5.29
C GLU A 134 -21.80 -34.99 6.10
N ILE A 135 -21.27 -35.36 7.28
CA ILE A 135 -20.40 -34.47 8.09
C ILE A 135 -19.10 -34.16 7.35
N LEU A 136 -18.50 -35.13 6.64
CA LEU A 136 -17.27 -34.91 5.89
C LEU A 136 -17.49 -33.94 4.72
N ILE A 137 -18.63 -34.04 4.02
CA ILE A 137 -19.00 -33.14 2.92
C ILE A 137 -19.21 -31.72 3.45
N GLU A 138 -19.93 -31.56 4.57
CA GLU A 138 -20.16 -30.24 5.18
C GLU A 138 -18.86 -29.57 5.67
N VAL A 139 -17.94 -30.36 6.22
CA VAL A 139 -16.61 -29.89 6.66
C VAL A 139 -15.74 -29.50 5.46
N VAL A 140 -15.78 -30.25 4.36
CA VAL A 140 -15.04 -29.92 3.13
C VAL A 140 -15.60 -28.64 2.51
N ASP A 141 -16.92 -28.49 2.41
CA ASP A 141 -17.55 -27.28 1.88
C ASP A 141 -17.27 -26.04 2.75
N ALA A 142 -17.23 -26.20 4.07
CA ALA A 142 -16.85 -25.13 4.99
C ALA A 142 -15.38 -24.73 4.81
N HIS A 143 -14.50 -25.71 4.64
CA HIS A 143 -13.08 -25.48 4.40
C HIS A 143 -12.82 -24.78 3.05
N GLU A 144 -13.53 -25.16 1.99
CA GLU A 144 -13.42 -24.49 0.68
C GLU A 144 -13.89 -23.03 0.74
N ARG A 145 -14.99 -22.76 1.47
CA ARG A 145 -15.47 -21.40 1.71
C ARG A 145 -14.48 -20.55 2.48
N ASP A 146 -13.88 -21.11 3.53
CA ASP A 146 -12.86 -20.43 4.32
C ASP A 146 -11.60 -20.17 3.49
N LEU A 147 -11.20 -21.12 2.64
CA LEU A 147 -10.07 -20.97 1.73
C LEU A 147 -10.31 -19.84 0.73
N HIS A 148 -11.47 -19.82 0.08
CA HIS A 148 -11.83 -18.77 -0.87
C HIS A 148 -11.89 -17.39 -0.20
N ARG A 149 -12.39 -17.31 1.04
CA ARG A 149 -12.38 -16.06 1.83
C ARG A 149 -10.95 -15.57 2.05
N LEU A 150 -10.04 -16.46 2.41
CA LEU A 150 -8.64 -16.14 2.68
C LEU A 150 -7.87 -15.74 1.42
N GLU A 151 -8.19 -16.36 0.28
CA GLU A 151 -7.67 -15.96 -1.03
C GLU A 151 -8.10 -14.54 -1.39
N GLN A 152 -9.39 -14.22 -1.22
CA GLN A 152 -9.92 -12.90 -1.47
C GLN A 152 -9.25 -11.84 -0.56
N GLU A 153 -9.13 -12.12 0.74
CA GLU A 153 -8.47 -11.22 1.69
C GLU A 153 -7.00 -10.96 1.31
N HIS A 154 -6.27 -12.00 0.87
CA HIS A 154 -4.90 -11.84 0.41
C HIS A 154 -4.80 -10.95 -0.83
N VAL A 155 -5.71 -11.12 -1.80
CA VAL A 155 -5.78 -10.29 -3.01
C VAL A 155 -6.09 -8.84 -2.64
N ASP A 156 -7.10 -8.60 -1.79
CA ASP A 156 -7.51 -7.26 -1.38
C ASP A 156 -6.38 -6.52 -0.64
N LEU A 157 -5.69 -7.20 0.26
CA LEU A 157 -4.51 -6.65 0.95
C LEU A 157 -3.36 -6.37 -0.02
N GLY A 158 -3.16 -7.21 -1.04
CA GLY A 158 -2.17 -7.00 -2.09
C GLY A 158 -2.47 -5.77 -2.96
N LEU A 159 -3.74 -5.55 -3.31
CA LEU A 159 -4.20 -4.35 -4.01
C LEU A 159 -4.02 -3.10 -3.14
N LYS A 160 -4.36 -3.19 -1.85
CA LYS A 160 -4.17 -2.09 -0.89
C LYS A 160 -2.69 -1.72 -0.74
N LEU A 161 -1.81 -2.69 -0.59
CA LEU A 161 -0.36 -2.44 -0.52
C LEU A 161 0.14 -1.74 -1.80
N SER A 162 -0.33 -2.20 -2.96
CA SER A 162 0.02 -1.61 -4.24
C SER A 162 -0.45 -0.15 -4.35
N GLN A 163 -1.64 0.17 -3.83
CA GLN A 163 -2.14 1.55 -3.78
C GLN A 163 -1.26 2.42 -2.86
N VAL A 164 -0.99 1.97 -1.65
CA VAL A 164 -0.17 2.73 -0.68
C VAL A 164 1.23 3.01 -1.22
N LEU A 165 1.83 2.05 -1.95
CA LEU A 165 3.12 2.25 -2.61
C LEU A 165 3.07 3.31 -3.70
N ARG A 166 1.97 3.37 -4.48
CA ARG A 166 1.76 4.44 -5.48
C ARG A 166 1.61 5.80 -4.81
N ASP A 167 0.77 5.90 -3.79
CA ASP A 167 0.53 7.16 -3.06
C ASP A 167 1.82 7.68 -2.42
N LYS A 168 2.65 6.78 -1.86
CA LYS A 168 3.98 7.12 -1.35
C LYS A 168 4.88 7.69 -2.43
N ALA A 169 4.93 7.03 -3.60
CA ALA A 169 5.77 7.49 -4.71
C ALA A 169 5.33 8.87 -5.21
N GLU A 170 4.03 9.12 -5.32
CA GLU A 170 3.47 10.41 -5.71
C GLU A 170 3.80 11.52 -4.69
N ALA A 171 3.72 11.22 -3.38
CA ALA A 171 4.10 12.16 -2.33
C ALA A 171 5.61 12.50 -2.39
N GLU A 172 6.48 11.50 -2.61
CA GLU A 172 7.92 11.70 -2.78
C GLU A 172 8.25 12.54 -4.02
N GLU A 173 7.56 12.29 -5.14
CA GLU A 173 7.72 13.05 -6.37
C GLU A 173 7.25 14.49 -6.22
N THR A 174 6.09 14.70 -5.58
CA THR A 174 5.55 16.04 -5.29
C THR A 174 6.50 16.83 -4.41
N LYS A 175 7.06 16.21 -3.36
CA LYS A 175 8.10 16.82 -2.52
C LYS A 175 9.30 17.27 -3.37
N LYS A 176 9.77 16.43 -4.31
CA LYS A 176 10.89 16.76 -5.20
C LYS A 176 10.55 17.95 -6.10
N ARG A 177 9.38 17.94 -6.76
CA ARG A 177 8.92 19.04 -7.64
C ARG A 177 8.84 20.37 -6.89
N LEU A 178 8.30 20.36 -5.68
CA LEU A 178 8.19 21.55 -4.83
C LEU A 178 9.57 22.07 -4.41
N ASN A 179 10.50 21.19 -4.04
CA ASN A 179 11.87 21.57 -3.69
C ASN A 179 12.59 22.25 -4.86
N ASP A 180 12.48 21.69 -6.07
CA ASP A 180 13.09 22.26 -7.27
C ASP A 180 12.49 23.63 -7.64
N TYR A 181 11.20 23.82 -7.38
CA TYR A 181 10.57 25.13 -7.54
C TYR A 181 11.08 26.14 -6.50
N ILE A 182 11.09 25.78 -5.22
CA ILE A 182 11.57 26.67 -4.15
C ILE A 182 13.01 27.11 -4.41
N LEU A 183 13.86 26.20 -4.91
CA LEU A 183 15.23 26.53 -5.27
C LEU A 183 15.30 27.55 -6.42
N ARG A 184 14.52 27.35 -7.50
CA ARG A 184 14.44 28.30 -8.62
C ARG A 184 13.88 29.66 -8.19
N ALA A 185 12.84 29.67 -7.38
CA ALA A 185 12.25 30.89 -6.83
C ALA A 185 13.27 31.67 -5.98
N LYS A 186 14.06 30.98 -5.13
CA LYS A 186 15.13 31.61 -4.34
C LYS A 186 16.21 32.26 -5.21
N THR A 187 16.64 31.58 -6.27
CA THR A 187 17.60 32.16 -7.23
C THR A 187 17.00 33.38 -7.90
N ARG A 188 15.77 33.29 -8.39
CA ARG A 188 15.08 34.39 -9.06
C ARG A 188 14.89 35.61 -8.15
N ILE A 189 14.48 35.41 -6.90
CA ILE A 189 14.36 36.49 -5.90
C ILE A 189 15.70 37.21 -5.77
N ARG A 190 16.81 36.46 -5.62
CA ARG A 190 18.15 37.04 -5.49
C ARG A 190 18.54 37.88 -6.71
N ASP A 191 18.24 37.38 -7.91
CA ASP A 191 18.58 38.09 -9.15
C ASP A 191 17.78 39.40 -9.29
N ILE A 192 16.48 39.39 -8.96
CA ILE A 192 15.64 40.59 -8.96
C ILE A 192 16.09 41.57 -7.88
N GLU A 193 16.37 41.11 -6.65
CA GLU A 193 16.87 41.95 -5.55
C GLU A 193 18.19 42.62 -5.90
N SER A 194 19.13 41.87 -6.49
CA SER A 194 20.39 42.42 -6.99
C SER A 194 20.14 43.51 -8.02
N LYS A 195 19.21 43.26 -8.96
CA LYS A 195 18.91 44.21 -10.03
C LYS A 195 18.21 45.48 -9.53
N LEU A 196 17.32 45.37 -8.55
CA LEU A 196 16.64 46.51 -7.92
C LEU A 196 17.58 47.37 -7.07
N SER A 197 18.70 46.79 -6.61
CA SER A 197 19.73 47.49 -5.83
C SER A 197 20.77 48.26 -6.67
N GLU A 198 20.78 48.05 -8.00
CA GLU A 198 21.59 48.82 -8.96
C GLU A 198 21.01 50.23 -9.27
#